data_AF-A0A6L4AGU8-F1
#
_entry.id   AF-A0A6L4AGU8-F1
#
_cell.length_a   1.000
_cell.length_b   1.000
_cell.length_c   1.000
_cell.angle_alpha   90.00
_cell.angle_beta   90.00
_cell.angle_gamma   90.00
#
_symmetry.space_group_name_H-M   'P 1'
#
loop_
_entity.id
_entity.type
_entity.pdbx_description
1 polymer ?
#
loop_
_entity_poly.entity_id
_entity_poly.type
_entity_poly.pdbx_seq_one_letter_code
_entity_poly.pdbx_strand_id
1 'polypeptide(L)' 'VYQGPGVPEGFKSVAVEVRVQPREKTLTDADIEALSARVVAAVEKTTGGKLRG' A
#
# COMPACT_ATOMS: atom_id res chain seq x y z
N VAL A 1 4.69 9.73 9.44
CA VAL A 1 5.95 9.29 8.80
C VAL A 1 6.92 8.90 9.91
N TYR A 2 7.55 7.73 9.84
CA TYR A 2 8.39 7.16 10.90
C TYR A 2 9.80 6.85 10.37
N GLN A 3 10.82 7.25 11.12
CA GLN A 3 12.24 6.99 10.87
C GLN A 3 12.84 6.61 12.22
N GLY A 4 13.00 5.31 12.47
CA GLY A 4 13.42 4.79 13.77
C GLY A 4 13.74 3.30 13.68
N PRO A 5 13.99 2.65 14.82
CA PRO A 5 14.36 1.24 14.87
C PRO A 5 13.51 0.35 13.95
N GLY A 6 14.17 -0.43 13.10
CA GLY A 6 13.54 -1.32 12.13
C GLY A 6 13.19 -0.70 10.76
N VAL A 7 13.50 0.59 10.52
CA VAL A 7 13.49 1.19 9.17
C VAL A 7 14.93 1.24 8.66
N PRO A 8 15.24 0.67 7.46
CA PRO A 8 16.57 0.74 6.88
C PRO A 8 17.06 2.17 6.68
N GLU A 9 18.38 2.36 6.73
CA GLU A 9 18.99 3.67 6.49
C GLU A 9 18.66 4.18 5.07
N GLY A 10 18.37 5.47 4.95
CA GLY A 10 17.89 6.07 3.70
C GLY A 10 16.40 5.85 3.41
N PHE A 11 15.67 5.09 4.24
CA PHE A 11 14.23 4.91 4.12
C PHE A 11 13.45 5.63 5.23
N LYS A 12 12.19 5.95 4.92
CA LYS A 12 11.19 6.43 5.88
C LYS A 12 9.90 5.64 5.69
N SER A 13 9.27 5.23 6.79
CA SER A 13 8.02 4.49 6.77
C SER A 13 6.83 5.46 6.72
N VAL A 14 5.94 5.29 5.75
CA VAL A 14 4.73 6.11 5.59
C VAL A 14 3.54 5.17 5.62
N ALA A 15 2.66 5.33 6.61
CA ALA A 15 1.39 4.61 6.65
C ALA A 15 0.37 5.34 5.77
N VAL A 16 -0.28 4.59 4.88
CA VAL A 16 -1.31 5.10 3.96
C VAL A 16 -2.57 4.29 4.16
N GLU A 17 -3.67 4.95 4.50
CA GLU A 17 -5.00 4.35 4.55
C GLU A 17 -5.67 4.57 3.19
N VAL A 18 -6.22 3.50 2.61
CA VAL A 18 -6.97 3.57 1.36
C VAL A 18 -8.42 3.21 1.65
N ARG A 19 -9.34 4.14 1.37
CA ARG A 19 -10.78 3.90 1.45
C ARG A 19 -11.34 3.65 0.07
N VAL A 20 -12.13 2.59 -0.05
CA VAL A 20 -12.70 2.14 -1.33
C VAL A 20 -14.21 2.10 -1.17
N GLN A 21 -14.92 2.77 -2.08
CA GLN A 21 -16.38 2.77 -2.11
C GLN A 21 -16.86 2.12 -3.41
N PRO A 22 -17.38 0.89 -3.36
CA PRO A 22 -17.89 0.20 -4.54
C PRO A 22 -19.19 0.85 -5.02
N ARG A 23 -19.37 1.02 -6.34
CA ARG A 23 -20.56 1.64 -6.93
C ARG A 23 -21.56 0.65 -7.53
N GLU A 24 -21.08 -0.46 -8.06
CA GLU A 24 -21.92 -1.41 -8.82
C GLU A 24 -22.25 -2.67 -8.01
N LYS A 25 -21.24 -3.24 -7.34
CA LYS A 25 -21.37 -4.47 -6.56
C LYS A 25 -20.45 -4.44 -5.35
N THR A 26 -20.82 -5.20 -4.33
CA THR A 26 -19.96 -5.48 -3.19
C THR A 26 -18.67 -6.14 -3.67
N LEU A 27 -17.53 -5.64 -3.20
CA LEU A 27 -16.24 -6.26 -3.49
C LEU A 27 -16.10 -7.54 -2.69
N THR A 28 -15.55 -8.55 -3.34
CA THR A 28 -15.12 -9.77 -2.65
C THR A 28 -13.73 -9.58 -2.05
N ASP A 29 -13.33 -10.47 -1.15
CA ASP A 29 -11.97 -10.48 -0.60
C ASP A 29 -10.92 -10.55 -1.72
N ALA A 30 -11.17 -11.36 -2.76
CA ALA A 30 -10.29 -11.46 -3.91
C ALA A 30 -10.17 -10.14 -4.70
N ASP A 31 -11.25 -9.36 -4.81
CA ASP A 31 -11.21 -8.03 -5.45
C ASP A 31 -10.40 -7.04 -4.62
N ILE A 32 -10.53 -7.08 -3.29
CA ILE A 32 -9.79 -6.22 -2.36
C ILE A 32 -8.30 -6.55 -2.37
N GLU A 33 -7.94 -7.84 -2.38
CA GLU A 33 -6.55 -8.29 -2.49
C GLU A 33 -5.94 -7.86 -3.83
N ALA A 34 -6.67 -8.04 -4.93
CA ALA A 34 -6.21 -7.61 -6.25
C ALA A 34 -6.01 -6.09 -6.32
N LEU A 35 -6.90 -5.30 -5.69
CA LEU A 35 -6.74 -3.85 -5.59
C LEU A 35 -5.53 -3.47 -4.74
N SER A 36 -5.35 -4.10 -3.58
CA SER A 36 -4.22 -3.87 -2.67
C SER A 36 -2.89 -4.14 -3.37
N ALA A 37 -2.78 -5.27 -4.08
CA ALA A 37 -1.60 -5.63 -4.87
C ALA A 37 -1.30 -4.58 -5.96
N ARG A 38 -2.32 -4.08 -6.65
CA ARG A 38 -2.17 -3.02 -7.66
C ARG A 38 -1.66 -1.71 -7.06
N VAL A 39 -2.17 -1.33 -5.89
CA VAL A 39 -1.72 -0.12 -5.19
C VAL A 39 -0.25 -0.25 -4.80
N VAL A 40 0.16 -1.38 -4.23
CA VAL A 40 1.56 -1.64 -3.85
C VAL A 40 2.47 -1.60 -5.08
N ALA A 41 2.10 -2.30 -6.16
CA ALA A 41 2.89 -2.31 -7.40
C ALA A 41 3.02 -0.91 -8.02
N ALA A 42 1.98 -0.08 -7.95
CA ALA A 42 2.02 1.30 -8.42
C ALA A 42 2.96 2.18 -7.58
N VAL A 43 2.95 2.02 -6.25
CA VAL A 43 3.87 2.73 -5.34
C VAL A 43 5.32 2.30 -5.60
N GLU A 44 5.57 1.00 -5.71
CA GLU A 44 6.90 0.46 -6.02
C GLU A 44 7.42 1.01 -7.34
N LYS A 45 6.61 0.94 -8.40
CA LYS A 45 6.97 1.42 -9.74
C LYS A 45 7.26 2.92 -9.78
N THR A 46 6.46 3.72 -9.06
CA THR A 46 6.50 5.19 -9.19
C THR A 46 7.52 5.82 -8.25
N THR A 47 7.73 5.24 -7.07
CA THR A 47 8.53 5.84 -5.99
C THR A 47 9.73 5.01 -5.56
N GLY A 48 9.78 3.73 -5.94
CA GLY A 48 10.75 2.77 -5.39
C GLY A 48 10.48 2.38 -3.93
N GLY A 49 9.40 2.88 -3.33
CA GLY A 49 8.97 2.51 -1.98
C GLY A 49 8.49 1.06 -1.94
N LYS A 50 8.82 0.34 -0.87
CA LYS A 50 8.45 -1.07 -0.68
C LYS A 50 7.42 -1.21 0.42
N LEU A 51 6.46 -2.13 0.26
CA LEU A 51 5.54 -2.46 1.35
C LEU A 51 6.34 -3.03 2.52
N ARG A 52 6.11 -2.47 3.70
CA ARG A 52 6.65 -2.97 4.97
C ARG A 52 5.51 -3.67 5.69
N GLY A 53 5.56 -5.01 5.69
CA GLY A 53 4.67 -5.88 6.46
C GLY A 53 5.08 -5.95 7.92
#